data_AF-A0A0F9PLB8-F1
#
_entry.id   AF-A0A0F9PLB8-F1
#
_cell.length_a   1.000
_cell.length_b   1.000
_cell.length_c   1.000
_cell.angle_alpha   90.00
_cell.angle_beta   90.00
_cell.angle_gamma   90.00
#
_symmetry.space_group_name_H-M   'P 1'
#
loop_
_entity.id
_entity.type
_entity.pdbx_description
1 polymer ?
#
loop_
_entity_poly.entity_id
_entity_poly.type
_entity_poly.pdbx_seq_one_letter_code
_entity_poly.pdbx_strand_id
1 'polypeptide(L)' 'MPVETKKIGGKWRVVEANTGKLAKRNGRAVDGGGHGSEGKAVAQVQAINISLHERKK' A
#
# COMPACT_ATOMS: atom_id res chain seq x y z
N MET A 1 -2.40 -0.83 -10.06
CA MET A 1 -3.06 0.43 -9.64
C MET A 1 -2.15 1.11 -8.65
N PRO A 2 -1.91 2.43 -8.75
CA PRO A 2 -1.08 3.13 -7.77
C PRO A 2 -1.67 2.96 -6.38
N VAL A 3 -0.80 2.77 -5.40
CA VAL A 3 -1.18 2.65 -3.98
C VAL A 3 -0.65 3.86 -3.20
N GLU A 4 -1.30 4.13 -2.08
CA GLU A 4 -0.96 5.22 -1.17
C GLU A 4 -1.07 4.77 0.29
N THR A 5 -0.60 5.63 1.19
CA THR A 5 -0.57 5.40 2.63
C THR A 5 -1.72 6.13 3.33
N LYS A 6 -2.46 5.46 4.21
CA LYS A 6 -3.55 6.07 4.98
C LYS A 6 -3.61 5.54 6.41
N LYS A 7 -3.83 6.42 7.38
CA LYS A 7 -4.00 6.01 8.79
C LYS A 7 -5.42 5.50 9.03
N ILE A 8 -5.58 4.23 9.40
CA ILE A 8 -6.86 3.57 9.65
C ILE A 8 -6.74 2.72 10.92
N GLY A 9 -7.62 2.94 11.90
CA GLY A 9 -7.64 2.17 13.14
C GLY A 9 -6.31 2.21 13.91
N GLY A 10 -5.65 3.37 13.92
CA GLY A 10 -4.35 3.56 14.60
C GLY A 10 -3.13 3.02 13.87
N LYS A 11 -3.29 2.34 12.72
CA LYS A 11 -2.19 1.82 11.91
C LYS A 11 -2.09 2.55 10.57
N TRP A 12 -0.88 2.60 10.03
CA TRP A 12 -0.63 3.07 8.67
C TRP A 12 -0.90 1.92 7.70
N ARG A 13 -1.91 2.06 6.84
CA ARG A 13 -2.36 1.06 5.89
C ARG A 13 -1.96 1.44 4.48
N VAL A 14 -1.78 0.43 3.62
CA VAL A 14 -1.61 0.62 2.17
C VAL A 14 -2.96 0.44 1.49
N VAL A 15 -3.40 1.50 0.79
CA VAL A 15 -4.71 1.54 0.10
C VAL A 15 -4.52 1.82 -1.38
N GLU A 16 -5.49 1.43 -2.20
CA GLU A 16 -5.53 1.77 -3.62
C GLU A 16 -5.89 3.25 -3.77
N ALA A 17 -5.09 4.03 -4.49
CA ALA A 17 -5.29 5.47 -4.62
C ALA A 17 -6.64 5.85 -5.26
N ASN A 18 -7.18 4.98 -6.13
CA ASN A 18 -8.43 5.25 -6.84
C ASN A 18 -9.68 4.94 -6.02
N THR A 19 -9.61 3.99 -5.09
CA THR A 19 -10.80 3.47 -4.38
C THR A 19 -10.74 3.73 -2.88
N GLY A 20 -9.57 4.06 -2.33
CA GLY A 20 -9.32 4.16 -0.90
C GLY A 20 -9.45 2.83 -0.15
N LYS A 21 -9.70 1.72 -0.86
CA LYS A 21 -9.82 0.37 -0.27
C LYS A 21 -8.44 -0.19 0.02
N LEU A 22 -8.35 -1.12 0.97
CA LEU A 22 -7.11 -1.82 1.28
C LEU A 22 -6.54 -2.49 0.03
N ALA A 23 -5.28 -2.18 -0.28
CA ALA A 23 -4.58 -2.84 -1.37
C ALA A 23 -4.36 -4.31 -1.02
N LYS A 24 -4.80 -5.22 -1.91
CA LYS A 24 -4.68 -6.66 -1.71
C LYS A 24 -3.91 -7.32 -2.85
N ARG A 25 -3.15 -8.36 -2.51
CA ARG A 25 -2.52 -9.28 -3.45
C ARG A 25 -2.90 -10.70 -3.05
N ASN A 26 -3.49 -11.44 -3.98
CA ASN A 26 -3.97 -12.81 -3.74
C ASN A 26 -4.90 -12.92 -2.51
N GLY A 27 -5.85 -11.99 -2.38
CA GLY A 27 -6.81 -11.95 -1.28
C GLY A 27 -6.27 -11.44 0.07
N ARG A 28 -4.95 -11.25 0.22
CA ARG A 28 -4.32 -10.77 1.44
C ARG A 28 -3.93 -9.31 1.32
N ALA A 29 -4.02 -8.55 2.40
CA ALA A 29 -3.57 -7.16 2.43
C ALA A 29 -2.05 -7.11 2.20
N VAL A 30 -1.60 -6.23 1.31
CA VAL A 30 -0.18 -6.12 0.97
C VAL A 30 0.66 -5.65 2.16
N ASP A 31 0.06 -4.86 3.05
CA ASP A 31 0.67 -4.28 4.25
C ASP A 31 0.72 -5.21 5.46
N GLY A 32 0.33 -6.49 5.29
CA GLY A 32 0.33 -7.48 6.39
C GLY A 32 -0.56 -7.12 7.59
N GLY A 33 -1.53 -6.20 7.43
CA GLY A 33 -2.36 -5.71 8.54
C GLY A 33 -1.98 -4.32 9.07
N GLY A 34 -1.02 -3.64 8.42
CA GLY A 34 -0.66 -2.26 8.67
C GLY A 34 0.61 -2.07 9.49
N HIS A 35 1.18 -0.88 9.37
CA HIS A 35 2.44 -0.49 10.00
C HIS A 35 2.20 0.38 11.24
N GLY A 36 3.09 0.26 12.23
CA GLY A 36 3.12 1.15 13.40
C GLY A 36 3.66 2.55 13.11
N SER A 37 4.39 2.73 11.99
CA SER A 37 4.97 4.02 11.60
C SER A 37 4.73 4.33 10.12
N GLU A 38 4.57 5.62 9.82
CA GLU A 38 4.28 6.12 8.48
C GLU A 38 5.41 5.80 7.51
N GLY A 39 6.66 6.05 7.91
CA GLY A 39 7.83 5.82 7.05
C GLY A 39 7.95 4.38 6.53
N LYS A 40 7.58 3.38 7.36
CA LYS A 40 7.59 1.97 6.92
C LYS A 40 6.52 1.70 5.85
N ALA A 41 5.34 2.30 6.01
CA ALA A 41 4.25 2.17 5.07
C ALA A 41 4.53 2.91 3.75
N VAL A 42 5.14 4.10 3.83
CA VAL A 42 5.58 4.88 2.66
C VAL A 42 6.65 4.11 1.86
N ALA A 43 7.66 3.54 2.52
CA ALA A 43 8.68 2.74 1.84
C ALA A 43 8.06 1.55 1.08
N GLN A 44 7.05 0.90 1.68
CA GLN A 44 6.33 -0.18 1.01
C GLN A 44 5.48 0.30 -0.17
N VAL A 45 4.79 1.43 -0.03
CA VAL A 45 4.04 2.09 -1.12
C VAL A 45 4.96 2.37 -2.31
N GLN A 46 6.14 2.95 -2.05
CA GLN A 46 7.14 3.24 -3.08
C GLN A 46 7.58 1.96 -3.81
N ALA A 47 7.94 0.91 -3.08
CA ALA A 47 8.33 -0.37 -3.68
C ALA A 47 7.22 -0.98 -4.57
N ILE A 48 5.97 -0.91 -4.12
CA ILE A 48 4.82 -1.41 -4.90
C ILE A 48 4.63 -0.57 -6.17
N ASN A 49 4.68 0.76 -6.07
CA ASN A 49 4.49 1.65 -7.20
C ASN A 49 5.61 1.52 -8.24
N ILE A 50 6.87 1.38 -7.82
CA ILE A 50 8.01 1.10 -8.72
C ILE A 50 7.80 -0.22 -9.46
N SER A 51 7.48 -1.30 -8.73
CA SER A 51 7.26 -2.61 -9.34
C SER A 51 6.09 -2.61 -10.34
N LEU A 52 5.05 -1.82 -10.09
CA LEU A 52 3.93 -1.63 -11.01
C LEU A 52 4.32 -0.85 -12.26
N HIS A 53 5.23 0.12 -12.14
CA HIS A 53 5.73 0.90 -13.26
C HIS A 53 6.61 0.04 -14.19
N GLU A 54 7.47 -0.80 -13.62
CA GLU A 54 8.33 -1.71 -14.39
C GLU A 54 7.55 -2.72 -15.22
N ARG A 55 6.45 -3.28 -14.68
CA ARG A 55 5.60 -4.22 -15.43
C ARG A 55 4.79 -3.60 -16.57
N LYS A 56 4.69 -2.28 -16.64
CA LYS A 56 3.93 -1.59 -17.69
C LYS A 56 4.79 -1.24 -18.91
N LYS A 57 6.12 -1.38 -18.82
CA LYS A 57 7.03 -1.30 -19.96
C LYS A 57 7.11 -2.63 -20.67
#